data_AF-A0A536RY80-F1
#
_entry.id   AF-A0A536RY80-F1
#
_cell.length_a   1.000
_cell.length_b   1.000
_cell.length_c   1.000
_cell.angle_alpha   90.00
_cell.angle_beta   90.00
_cell.angle_gamma   90.00
#
_symmetry.space_group_name_H-M   'P 1'
#
loop_
_entity.id
_entity.type
_entity.pdbx_description
1 polymer ?
#
loop_
_entity_poly.entity_id
_entity_poly.type
_entity_poly.pdbx_seq_one_letter_code
_entity_poly.pdbx_strand_id
1 'polypeptide(L)'
;MHWRIHNERARPVQIDTAVQPHAQFRTPETKLGRDLSAHGAIDIDLPVRFNEEPGTVVENPFLILRATYEGVSWRILLRVQVTAGIRGEPIASRTLSVSTDRVGAV
;
A
#
# COMPACT_ATOMS: atom_id res chain seq x y z
N MET A 1 -9.10 -3.86 -2.85
CA MET A 1 -8.83 -2.45 -2.50
C MET A 1 -7.91 -1.89 -3.56
N HIS A 2 -8.25 -0.73 -4.09
CA HIS A 2 -7.55 -0.13 -5.23
C HIS A 2 -6.62 0.98 -4.75
N TRP A 3 -5.42 1.03 -5.32
CA TRP A 3 -4.39 1.98 -4.97
C TRP A 3 -3.76 2.57 -6.21
N ARG A 4 -3.56 3.89 -6.21
CA ARG A 4 -2.74 4.58 -7.20
C ARG A 4 -1.45 5.07 -6.56
N ILE A 5 -0.32 4.66 -7.12
CA ILE A 5 1.02 4.97 -6.59
C ILE A 5 1.74 5.85 -7.59
N HIS A 6 2.29 6.96 -7.11
CA HIS A 6 3.08 7.91 -7.90
C HIS A 6 4.55 7.81 -7.54
N ASN A 7 5.42 7.86 -8.54
CA ASN A 7 6.86 8.04 -8.35
C ASN A 7 7.21 9.50 -8.58
N GLU A 8 7.55 10.22 -7.53
CA GLU A 8 7.95 11.64 -7.62
C GLU A 8 9.43 11.80 -7.98
N ARG A 9 10.19 10.71 -8.13
CA ARG A 9 11.61 10.74 -8.43
C ARG A 9 11.86 10.83 -9.93
N ALA A 10 13.02 11.39 -10.27
CA ALA A 10 13.53 11.47 -11.63
C ALA A 10 14.09 10.12 -12.15
N ARG A 11 14.05 9.06 -11.34
CA ARG A 11 14.51 7.72 -11.71
C ARG A 11 13.42 6.68 -11.44
N PRO A 12 13.38 5.57 -12.19
CA PRO A 12 12.41 4.50 -11.96
C PRO A 12 12.53 3.87 -10.57
N VAL A 13 11.41 3.39 -10.06
CA VAL A 13 11.30 2.60 -8.83
C VAL A 13 10.62 1.28 -9.19
N GLN A 14 11.20 0.15 -8.79
CA GLN A 14 10.54 -1.14 -8.94
C GLN A 14 9.70 -1.42 -7.69
N ILE A 15 8.40 -1.70 -7.86
CA ILE A 15 7.53 -2.14 -6.77
C ILE A 15 7.46 -3.67 -6.80
N ASP A 16 8.06 -4.29 -5.78
CA ASP A 16 8.28 -5.74 -5.71
C ASP A 16 7.05 -6.46 -5.15
N THR A 17 6.63 -6.07 -3.94
CA THR A 17 5.49 -6.67 -3.25
C THR A 17 4.66 -5.63 -2.51
N ALA A 18 3.42 -6.00 -2.22
CA ALA A 18 2.51 -5.23 -1.39
C ALA A 18 1.74 -6.12 -0.42
N VAL A 19 1.49 -5.63 0.79
CA VAL A 19 0.68 -6.31 1.79
C VAL A 19 -0.10 -5.29 2.63
N GLN A 20 -1.31 -5.66 3.04
CA GLN A 20 -2.12 -4.88 3.98
C GLN A 20 -2.31 -5.67 5.27
N PRO A 21 -1.35 -5.61 6.21
CA PRO A 21 -1.43 -6.35 7.45
C PRO A 21 -2.39 -5.64 8.40
N HIS A 22 -3.61 -6.15 8.49
CA HIS A 22 -4.56 -5.73 9.51
C HIS A 22 -5.42 -6.92 9.94
N ALA A 23 -5.84 -6.97 11.19
CA ALA A 23 -6.68 -8.07 11.68
C ALA A 23 -8.00 -8.19 10.88
N GLN A 24 -8.54 -7.06 10.43
CA GLN A 24 -9.73 -6.97 9.57
C GLN A 24 -9.42 -7.12 8.06
N PHE A 25 -8.13 -7.09 7.67
CA PHE A 25 -7.68 -7.34 6.30
C PHE A 25 -6.81 -8.61 6.26
N ARG A 26 -7.44 -9.78 6.09
CA ARG A 26 -6.68 -11.02 5.86
C ARG A 26 -6.17 -11.04 4.43
N THR A 27 -4.92 -10.62 4.22
CA THR A 27 -4.30 -10.62 2.89
C THR A 27 -2.94 -11.32 2.89
N PRO A 28 -2.69 -12.24 1.94
CA PRO A 28 -1.33 -12.69 1.68
C PRO A 28 -0.54 -11.54 1.03
N GLU A 29 0.78 -11.58 1.17
CA GLU A 29 1.65 -10.70 0.39
C GLU A 29 1.39 -10.94 -1.11
N THR A 30 1.18 -9.85 -1.84
CA THR A 30 0.95 -9.86 -3.28
C THR A 30 2.25 -9.49 -3.99
N LYS A 31 2.75 -10.37 -4.85
CA LYS A 31 3.86 -10.06 -5.76
C LYS A 31 3.33 -9.16 -6.88
N LEU A 32 3.98 -8.01 -7.06
CA LEU A 32 3.59 -7.04 -8.07
C LEU A 32 4.57 -7.06 -9.25
N GLY A 33 5.87 -6.96 -8.97
CA GLY A 33 6.91 -6.92 -10.00
C GLY A 33 6.66 -5.84 -11.05
N ARG A 34 6.28 -4.64 -10.61
CA ARG A 34 5.88 -3.52 -11.50
C ARG A 34 6.94 -2.42 -11.49
N ASP A 35 7.31 -1.97 -12.68
CA ASP A 35 8.16 -0.79 -12.84
C ASP A 35 7.32 0.48 -12.81
N LEU A 36 7.72 1.40 -11.95
CA LEU A 36 7.16 2.73 -11.84
C LEU A 36 8.14 3.72 -12.44
N SER A 37 7.86 4.18 -13.66
CA SER A 37 8.71 5.11 -14.39
C SER A 37 8.95 6.42 -13.61
N ALA A 38 9.99 7.16 -13.97
CA ALA A 38 10.23 8.49 -13.41
C ALA A 38 9.00 9.38 -13.64
N HIS A 39 8.51 10.04 -12.58
CA HIS A 39 7.28 10.83 -12.60
C HIS A 39 6.01 10.07 -13.01
N GLY A 40 6.08 8.74 -13.07
CA GLY A 40 5.00 7.86 -13.49
C GLY A 40 4.02 7.51 -12.37
N ALA A 41 2.95 6.82 -12.75
CA ALA A 41 1.96 6.26 -11.84
C ALA A 41 1.57 4.84 -12.26
N ILE A 42 1.27 3.99 -11.28
CA ILE A 42 0.65 2.67 -11.48
C ILE A 42 -0.57 2.53 -10.61
N ASP A 43 -1.51 1.72 -11.08
CA ASP A 43 -2.65 1.26 -10.29
C ASP A 43 -2.40 -0.20 -9.87
N ILE A 44 -2.67 -0.50 -8.60
CA ILE A 44 -2.60 -1.86 -8.06
C ILE A 44 -3.88 -2.20 -7.32
N ASP A 45 -4.31 -3.45 -7.47
CA ASP A 45 -5.45 -4.01 -6.76
C ASP A 45 -4.96 -5.07 -5.77
N LEU A 46 -5.25 -4.83 -4.49
CA LEU A 46 -4.97 -5.78 -3.43
C LEU A 46 -6.26 -6.49 -3.02
N PRO A 47 -6.32 -7.83 -3.14
CA PRO A 47 -7.50 -8.59 -2.74
C PRO A 47 -7.59 -8.56 -1.20
N VAL A 48 -8.55 -7.80 -0.68
CA VAL A 48 -8.83 -7.73 0.76
C VAL A 48 -10.15 -8.45 1.03
N ARG A 49 -10.15 -9.37 2.00
CA ARG A 49 -11.39 -9.82 2.64
C ARG A 49 -11.69 -8.82 3.74
N PHE A 50 -12.86 -8.19 3.66
CA PHE A 50 -13.32 -7.14 4.56
C PHE A 50 -14.82 -7.31 4.75
N ASN A 51 -15.26 -7.35 6.00
CA ASN A 51 -16.67 -7.54 6.35
C ASN A 51 -16.95 -6.72 7.60
N GLU A 52 -17.30 -5.46 7.38
CA GLU A 52 -17.60 -4.49 8.42
C GLU A 52 -18.89 -3.74 8.05
N GLU A 53 -19.60 -3.24 9.06
CA GLU A 53 -20.79 -2.43 8.82
C GLU A 53 -20.46 -1.13 8.08
N PRO A 54 -21.33 -0.64 7.19
CA PRO A 54 -21.14 0.66 6.55
C PRO A 54 -20.88 1.79 7.57
N GLY A 55 -19.88 2.61 7.29
CA GLY A 55 -19.46 3.71 8.17
C GLY A 55 -18.42 3.32 9.21
N THR A 56 -18.14 2.03 9.43
CA THR A 56 -17.08 1.58 10.35
C THR A 56 -15.73 2.15 9.93
N VAL A 57 -15.03 2.76 10.89
CA VAL A 57 -13.65 3.23 10.70
C VAL A 57 -12.70 2.13 11.16
N VAL A 58 -11.81 1.73 10.26
CA VAL A 58 -10.71 0.83 10.57
C VAL A 58 -9.57 1.66 11.16
N GLU A 59 -9.23 1.38 12.42
CA GLU A 59 -8.10 2.02 13.08
C GLU A 59 -6.78 1.33 12.70
N ASN A 60 -5.72 2.12 12.52
CA ASN A 60 -4.37 1.62 12.21
C ASN A 60 -4.24 0.69 10.98
N PRO A 61 -4.94 0.92 9.85
CA PRO A 61 -4.68 0.16 8.65
C PRO A 61 -3.39 0.63 7.98
N PHE A 62 -2.58 -0.35 7.57
CA PHE A 62 -1.33 -0.13 6.86
C PHE A 62 -1.38 -0.70 5.45
N LEU A 63 -0.70 -0.02 4.54
CA LEU A 63 -0.18 -0.59 3.30
C LEU A 63 1.34 -0.63 3.44
N ILE A 64 1.93 -1.81 3.26
CA ILE A 64 3.37 -1.99 3.24
C ILE A 64 3.76 -2.38 1.82
N LEU A 65 4.69 -1.62 1.24
CA LEU A 65 5.31 -1.92 -0.05
C LEU A 65 6.76 -2.32 0.17
N ARG A 66 7.22 -3.31 -0.60
CA ARG A 66 8.65 -3.51 -0.85
C ARG A 66 8.96 -2.94 -2.22
N ALA A 67 10.01 -2.13 -2.27
CA ALA A 67 10.44 -1.49 -3.49
C ALA A 67 11.96 -1.56 -3.63
N THR A 68 12.43 -1.61 -4.86
CA THR A 68 13.84 -1.51 -5.19
C THR A 68 14.08 -0.20 -5.92
N TYR A 69 14.99 0.60 -5.38
CA TYR A 69 15.39 1.89 -5.95
C TYR A 69 16.91 1.96 -5.99
N GLU A 70 17.46 2.15 -7.19
CA GLU A 70 18.91 2.16 -7.45
C GLU A 70 19.64 0.94 -6.87
N GLY A 71 19.04 -0.24 -7.02
CA GLY A 71 19.60 -1.52 -6.52
C GLY A 71 19.53 -1.70 -5.01
N VAL A 72 18.91 -0.77 -4.28
CA VAL A 72 18.70 -0.85 -2.83
C VAL A 72 17.25 -1.21 -2.56
N SER A 73 17.03 -2.19 -1.68
CA SER A 73 15.69 -2.56 -1.22
C SER A 73 15.21 -1.66 -0.09
N TRP A 74 13.96 -1.23 -0.20
CA TRP A 74 13.26 -0.34 0.72
C TRP A 74 11.94 -0.96 1.14
N ARG A 75 11.56 -0.68 2.39
CA ARG A 75 10.24 -0.93 2.93
C ARG A 75 9.55 0.40 3.10
N ILE A 76 8.41 0.57 2.43
CA ILE A 76 7.59 1.78 2.51
C ILE A 76 6.35 1.43 3.34
N LEU A 77 6.14 2.11 4.46
CA LEU A 77 4.96 1.94 5.29
C LEU A 77 4.05 3.15 5.13
N LEU A 78 2.83 2.89 4.70
CA LEU A 78 1.78 3.88 4.60
C LEU A 78 0.74 3.57 5.67
N ARG A 79 0.54 4.50 6.60
CA ARG A 79 -0.61 4.47 7.49
C ARG A 79 -1.71 5.28 6.84
N VAL A 80 -2.88 4.68 6.71
CA VAL A 80 -4.04 5.34 6.09
C VAL A 80 -5.22 5.33 7.06
N GLN A 81 -6.27 6.04 6.71
CA GLN A 81 -7.60 5.86 7.25
C GLN A 81 -8.41 5.04 6.25
N VAL A 82 -9.06 3.97 6.72
CA VAL A 82 -10.00 3.19 5.91
C VAL A 82 -11.37 3.23 6.56
N THR A 83 -12.39 3.49 5.75
CA THR A 83 -13.79 3.46 6.18
C THR A 83 -14.54 2.43 5.34
N ALA A 84 -15.46 1.69 5.96
CA ALA A 84 -16.40 0.86 5.24
C ALA A 84 -17.40 1.73 4.47
N GLY A 85 -17.45 1.57 3.16
CA GLY A 85 -18.39 2.24 2.27
C GLY A 85 -19.82 1.75 2.45
N ILE A 86 -20.73 2.33 1.65
CA ILE A 86 -22.17 2.03 1.70
C ILE A 86 -22.50 0.57 1.37
N ARG A 87 -21.62 -0.15 0.67
CA ARG A 87 -21.77 -1.59 0.37
C ARG A 87 -20.86 -2.46 1.26
N GLY A 88 -20.30 -1.88 2.32
CA GLY A 88 -19.33 -2.54 3.18
C GLY A 88 -17.96 -2.71 2.52
N GLU A 89 -17.67 -2.03 1.40
CA GLU A 89 -16.35 -2.10 0.76
C GLU A 89 -15.32 -1.24 1.51
N PRO A 90 -14.05 -1.65 1.60
CA PRO A 90 -13.04 -0.81 2.25
C PRO A 90 -12.61 0.35 1.35
N ILE A 91 -12.72 1.58 1.85
CA ILE A 91 -12.33 2.81 1.16
C ILE A 91 -11.19 3.49 1.92
N ALA A 92 -10.00 3.57 1.32
CA ALA A 92 -8.93 4.44 1.84
C ALA A 92 -9.31 5.90 1.55
N SER A 93 -9.48 6.69 2.60
CA SER A 93 -9.94 8.07 2.48
C SER A 93 -8.82 9.09 2.68
N ARG A 94 -7.81 8.76 3.50
CA ARG A 94 -6.72 9.68 3.83
C ARG A 94 -5.41 8.96 4.11
N THR A 95 -4.32 9.45 3.55
CA THR A 95 -2.96 9.07 3.99
C THR A 95 -2.61 9.86 5.25
N LEU A 96 -2.31 9.14 6.33
CA LEU A 96 -1.97 9.73 7.63
C LEU A 96 -0.46 9.93 7.78
N SER A 97 0.33 8.96 7.32
CA SER A 97 1.80 9.06 7.33
C SER A 97 2.42 8.12 6.31
N VAL A 98 3.62 8.48 5.84
CA VAL A 98 4.48 7.61 5.03
C VAL A 98 5.86 7.57 5.67
N SER A 99 6.41 6.37 5.85
CA SER A 99 7.81 6.17 6.25
C SER A 99 8.52 5.21 5.29
N THR A 100 9.83 5.36 5.20
CA THR A 100 10.69 4.54 4.34
C THR A 100 11.87 4.03 5.15
N ASP A 101 12.05 2.71 5.19
CA ASP A 101 13.19 2.07 5.84
C ASP A 101 14.00 1.32 4.81
N ARG A 102 15.33 1.46 4.86
CA ARG A 102 16.21 0.61 4.06
C ARG A 102 16.17 -0.81 4.61
N VAL A 103 15.94 -1.80 3.75
CA VAL A 103 15.95 -3.20 4.18
C VAL A 103 17.40 -3.62 4.45
N GLY A 104 17.65 -4.23 5.62
CA GLY A 104 18.97 -4.71 6.02
C GLY A 104 19.90 -3.67 6.64
N ALA A 105 19.42 -2.43 6.86
CA ALA A 105 20.10 -1.51 7.78
C ALA A 105 19.71 -1.91 9.21
N VAL A 106 20.71 -2.29 10.01
CA VAL A 106 20.58 -2.58 11.46
C VAL A 106 20.93 -1.32 12.23
#